data_AF-A0AAU6WLP9-F1
#
_entry.id   AF-A0AAU6WLP9-F1
#
_cell.length_a   1.000
_cell.length_b   1.000
_cell.length_c   1.000
_cell.angle_alpha   90.00
_cell.angle_beta   90.00
_cell.angle_gamma   90.00
#
_symmetry.space_group_name_H-M   'P 1'
#
loop_
_entity.id
_entity.type
_entity.pdbx_description
1 polymer ?
#
loop_
_entity_poly.entity_id
_entity_poly.type
_entity_poly.pdbx_seq_one_letter_code
_entity_poly.pdbx_strand_id
1 'polypeptide(L)' 'MVFANFMNLCQFDPTEVYQWFMEMFIDSYDWVMVPNVYGMSSFADGGKMSTKPYISGSNYLKK' A
#
# COMPACT_ATOMS: atom_id res chain seq x y z
N MET A 1 -6.19 -3.11 0.90
CA MET A 1 -7.45 -2.68 1.56
C MET A 1 -7.50 -2.90 3.07
N VAL A 2 -6.72 -3.83 3.66
CA VAL A 2 -6.59 -3.96 5.12
C VAL A 2 -5.31 -3.27 5.61
N PHE A 3 -4.16 -3.96 5.58
CA PHE A 3 -2.88 -3.44 6.09
C PHE A 3 -2.45 -2.14 5.41
N ALA A 4 -2.36 -2.14 4.09
CA ALA A 4 -1.99 -0.96 3.31
C ALA A 4 -2.93 0.25 3.54
N ASN A 5 -4.24 0.01 3.64
CA ASN A 5 -5.22 1.09 3.90
C ASN A 5 -5.03 1.66 5.31
N PHE A 6 -4.85 0.80 6.30
CA PHE A 6 -4.55 1.22 7.68
C PHE A 6 -3.24 2.03 7.76
N MET A 7 -2.15 1.50 7.20
CA MET A 7 -0.84 2.16 7.19
C MET A 7 -0.88 3.51 6.48
N ASN A 8 -1.62 3.62 5.37
CA ASN A 8 -1.82 4.87 4.64
C ASN A 8 -2.64 5.89 5.47
N LEU A 9 -3.74 5.46 6.09
CA LEU A 9 -4.54 6.32 6.99
C LEU A 9 -3.75 6.81 8.21
N CYS A 10 -2.81 6.01 8.70
CA CYS A 10 -1.91 6.37 9.79
C CYS A 10 -0.66 7.14 9.33
N GLN A 11 -0.51 7.44 8.03
CA GLN A 11 0.59 8.21 7.46
C GLN A 11 1.97 7.59 7.72
N PHE A 12 2.07 6.27 7.64
CA PHE A 12 3.36 5.58 7.75
C PHE A 12 4.26 5.95 6.56
N ASP A 13 5.57 5.97 6.79
CA ASP A 13 6.52 6.19 5.70
C ASP A 13 6.41 5.05 4.66
N PRO A 14 6.24 5.35 3.36
CA PRO A 14 6.10 4.33 2.33
C PRO A 14 7.29 3.34 2.27
N THR A 15 8.49 3.76 2.69
CA THR A 15 9.69 2.90 2.72
C THR A 15 9.59 1.86 3.84
N GLU A 16 9.08 2.24 5.00
CA GLU A 16 8.84 1.30 6.10
C GLU A 16 7.73 0.30 5.73
N VAL A 17 6.67 0.78 5.09
CA VAL A 17 5.60 -0.09 4.56
C VAL A 17 6.19 -1.08 3.55
N TYR A 18 7.06 -0.62 2.65
CA TYR A 18 7.74 -1.47 1.67
C TYR A 18 8.56 -2.58 2.35
N GLN A 19 9.40 -2.21 3.32
CA GLN A 19 10.20 -3.18 4.07
C GLN A 19 9.33 -4.21 4.79
N TRP A 20 8.26 -3.76 5.45
CA TRP A 20 7.33 -4.66 6.14
C TRP A 20 6.70 -5.68 5.18
N PHE A 21 6.27 -5.26 4.00
CA PHE A 21 5.74 -6.20 3.02
C PHE A 21 6.83 -7.16 2.49
N MET A 22 8.05 -6.65 2.24
CA MET A 22 9.17 -7.47 1.79
C MET A 22 9.50 -8.60 2.78
N GLU A 23 9.37 -8.36 4.08
CA GLU A 23 9.67 -9.34 5.12
C GLU A 23 8.53 -10.34 5.37
N MET A 24 7.28 -9.93 5.17
CA MET A 24 6.11 -10.68 5.61
C MET A 24 5.55 -11.65 4.57
N PHE A 25 5.90 -11.51 3.30
CA PHE A 25 5.36 -12.33 2.22
C PHE A 25 6.46 -13.01 1.40
N ILE A 26 6.27 -14.31 1.13
CA ILE A 26 7.24 -15.17 0.44
C ILE A 26 7.44 -14.83 -1.04
N ASP A 27 6.48 -14.15 -1.66
CA ASP A 27 6.49 -13.72 -3.05
C ASP A 27 6.90 -12.25 -3.22
N SER A 28 7.50 -11.67 -2.18
CA SER A 28 7.96 -10.30 -2.19
C SER A 28 9.30 -10.16 -2.92
N TYR A 29 9.22 -9.70 -4.16
CA TYR A 29 10.37 -9.29 -4.95
C TYR A 29 10.26 -7.81 -5.30
N ASP A 30 11.40 -7.12 -5.39
CA ASP A 30 11.42 -5.66 -5.61
C ASP A 30 10.56 -5.23 -6.80
N TRP A 31 10.65 -5.95 -7.92
CA TRP A 31 9.90 -5.61 -9.14
C TRP A 31 8.38 -5.71 -8.97
N VAL A 32 7.90 -6.51 -8.01
CA VAL A 32 6.48 -6.66 -7.65
C VAL A 32 6.10 -5.64 -6.58
N MET A 33 6.93 -5.50 -5.55
CA MET A 33 6.58 -4.74 -4.36
C MET A 33 6.73 -3.23 -4.56
N VAL A 34 7.67 -2.77 -5.38
CA VAL A 34 7.83 -1.33 -5.66
C VAL A 34 6.55 -0.72 -6.25
N PRO A 35 5.98 -1.22 -7.36
CA PRO A 35 4.74 -0.65 -7.90
C PRO A 35 3.55 -0.85 -6.94
N ASN A 36 3.43 -2.03 -6.31
CA ASN A 36 2.29 -2.33 -5.43
C ASN A 36 2.27 -1.47 -4.14
N VAL A 37 3.42 -1.22 -3.53
CA VAL A 37 3.51 -0.43 -2.30
C VAL A 37 3.47 1.06 -2.63
N TYR A 38 4.42 1.57 -3.42
CA TYR A 38 4.54 3.01 -3.64
C TYR A 38 3.46 3.58 -4.56
N GLY A 39 3.03 2.81 -5.58
CA GLY A 39 2.01 3.27 -6.52
C GLY A 39 0.59 2.99 -6.04
N MET A 40 0.26 1.70 -5.89
CA MET A 40 -1.12 1.29 -5.62
C MET A 40 -1.52 1.52 -4.14
N SER A 41 -0.70 1.07 -3.19
CA SER A 41 -1.07 1.05 -1.77
C SER A 41 -0.95 2.42 -1.09
N SER A 42 0.19 3.08 -1.27
CA SER A 42 0.52 4.33 -0.58
C SER A 42 0.22 5.58 -1.41
N PHE A 43 -0.07 5.44 -2.71
CA PHE A 43 -0.26 6.58 -3.63
C PHE A 43 0.90 7.59 -3.63
N ALA A 44 2.09 7.13 -3.24
CA ALA A 44 3.30 7.94 -3.06
C ALA A 44 3.92 8.36 -4.40
N ASP A 45 3.58 7.66 -5.48
CA ASP A 45 4.00 8.00 -6.85
C ASP A 45 3.24 9.20 -7.45
N GLY A 46 2.28 9.77 -6.72
CA GLY A 46 1.47 10.90 -7.16
C GLY A 46 0.42 10.53 -8.21
N GLY A 47 0.07 9.24 -8.31
CA GLY A 47 -0.95 8.75 -9.23
C GLY A 47 -0.42 8.35 -10.61
N LYS A 48 0.85 7.94 -10.71
CA LYS A 48 1.40 7.40 -11.96
C LYS A 48 0.84 6.01 -12.28
N MET A 49 0.65 5.18 -11.26
CA MET A 49 0.12 3.83 -11.40
C MET A 49 -1.41 3.76 -11.24
N SER A 50 -1.98 4.60 -10.38
CA SER A 50 -3.42 4.61 -10.12
C SER A 50 -3.97 6.03 -10.19
N THR A 51 -5.22 6.19 -10.62
CA THR A 51 -5.83 7.53 -10.77
C THR A 51 -6.37 8.10 -9.46
N LYS A 52 -6.56 7.25 -8.44
CA LYS A 52 -7.10 7.62 -7.12
C LYS A 52 -6.45 6.76 -6.04
N PRO A 53 -6.26 7.29 -4.82
CA PRO A 53 -5.73 6.53 -3.69
C PRO A 53 -6.70 5.44 -3.23
N TYR A 54 -6.17 4.26 -2.92
CA TYR A 54 -6.93 3.12 -2.39
C TYR A 54 -7.16 3.21 -0.88
N ILE A 55 -7.92 4.22 -0.48
CA ILE A 55 -8.33 4.43 0.91
C ILE A 55 -9.81 4.08 1.11
N SER A 56 -10.14 3.51 2.26
CA SER A 56 -11.52 3.14 2.58
C SER A 56 -11.83 3.18 4.07
N GLY A 57 -13.08 3.51 4.40
CA GLY A 57 -13.58 3.42 5.78
C GLY A 57 -14.05 2.01 6.15
N SER A 58 -14.45 1.83 7.41
CA SER A 58 -14.88 0.53 7.96
C SER A 58 -16.04 -0.12 7.22
N ASN A 59 -16.88 0.67 6.54
CA ASN A 59 -17.98 0.14 5.74
C ASN A 59 -17.49 -0.71 4.55
N TYR A 60 -16.29 -0.46 4.02
CA TYR A 60 -15.70 -1.28 2.95
C TYR A 60 -15.34 -2.68 3.44
N LEU A 61 -14.91 -2.82 4.70
CA LEU A 61 -14.54 -4.10 5.30
C LEU A 61 -15.74 -4.91 5.80
N LYS A 62 -16.85 -4.24 6.10
CA LYS A 62 -18.09 -4.87 6.58
C LYS A 62 -19.00 -5.36 5.45
N LYS A 63 -18.67 -5.01 4.22
CA LYS A 63 -19.40 -5.37 3.00
C LYS A 63 -18.71 -6.56 2.34
#